data_AF-A0A232EWK8-F1
#
_entry.id   AF-A0A232EWK8-F1
#
_cell.length_a   1.000
_cell.length_b   1.000
_cell.length_c   1.000
_cell.angle_alpha   90.00
_cell.angle_beta   90.00
_cell.angle_gamma   90.00
#
_symmetry.space_group_name_H-M   'P 1'
#
loop_
_entity.id
_entity.type
_entity.pdbx_description
1 polymer ?
#
loop_
_entity_poly.entity_id
_entity_poly.type
_entity_poly.pdbx_seq_one_letter_code
_entity_poly.pdbx_strand_id
1 'polypeptide(L)'
;MYDHLHKEEFGYKKEDYKKVYLIFYNLFQCIGFIYILSVMGIRYYRDGSELTLYSLNAAENSGLLKQRCFPEDYRRDSKQCSRSCISIAIHTQSCALANASHHSTLWPGNSIRHTYEVVGNPMKFIQILQILEIMHLVFDYTRGNPLITTLQVGGRAFILFFMIEAEPRMQTKPVVFYIFIVWSVVEVIRYPYYMTNLLNVKISALTWLRYTIWMPLYPLGFVFEGIIVLRNIPYFEETEKFTIDLPNSWNFAFYFPTFLRIYLLMLCFPGMFAMMTHMNSARYKKLGKIKIKK
;
A
#
# COMPACT_ATOMS: atom_id res chain seq x y z
N MET A 1 30.00 7.84 38.23
CA MET A 1 31.40 7.79 38.72
C MET A 1 32.25 6.98 37.77
N TYR A 2 31.96 5.68 37.56
CA TYR A 2 32.65 4.83 36.57
C TYR A 2 32.65 5.39 35.14
N ASP A 3 31.51 5.87 34.64
CA ASP A 3 31.39 6.50 33.31
C ASP A 3 32.29 7.72 33.07
N HIS A 4 32.65 8.46 34.14
CA HIS A 4 33.44 9.68 34.03
C HIS A 4 34.94 9.34 33.89
N LEU A 5 35.42 8.41 34.73
CA LEU A 5 36.78 7.85 34.66
C LEU A 5 37.05 7.16 33.32
N HIS A 6 36.10 6.36 32.84
CA HIS A 6 36.24 5.63 31.58
C HIS A 6 36.29 6.56 30.34
N LYS A 7 35.66 7.74 30.43
CA LYS A 7 35.68 8.78 29.39
C LYS A 7 36.98 9.58 29.41
N GLU A 8 37.54 9.79 30.59
CA GLU A 8 38.84 10.47 30.78
C GLU A 8 40.01 9.60 30.32
N GLU A 9 39.95 8.27 30.46
CA GLU A 9 40.99 7.34 30.01
C GLU A 9 40.97 7.05 28.49
N PHE A 10 39.78 6.85 27.90
CA PHE A 10 39.65 6.41 26.50
C PHE A 10 39.18 7.51 25.54
N GLY A 11 38.85 8.72 26.03
CA GLY A 11 38.40 9.84 25.21
C GLY A 11 37.01 9.67 24.55
N TYR A 12 36.36 8.52 24.74
CA TYR A 12 35.06 8.19 24.16
C TYR A 12 34.19 7.44 25.18
N LYS A 13 32.89 7.75 25.20
CA LYS A 13 31.90 7.06 26.05
C LYS A 13 31.34 5.86 25.29
N LYS A 14 31.64 4.62 25.71
CA LYS A 14 31.01 3.40 25.16
C LYS A 14 29.49 3.56 25.20
N GLU A 15 28.86 3.61 24.03
CA GLU A 15 27.41 3.57 23.93
C GLU A 15 26.90 2.16 24.19
N ASP A 16 25.69 2.04 24.75
CA ASP A 16 25.05 0.74 24.97
C ASP A 16 24.91 0.01 23.62
N TYR A 17 25.44 -1.21 23.54
CA TYR A 17 25.36 -2.07 22.35
C TYR A 17 23.92 -2.19 21.84
N LYS A 18 22.92 -2.17 22.73
CA LYS A 18 21.50 -2.18 22.37
C LYS A 18 21.13 -0.97 21.53
N LYS A 19 21.55 0.23 21.95
CA LYS A 19 21.25 1.50 21.28
C LYS A 19 21.88 1.53 19.88
N VAL A 20 23.14 1.11 19.76
CA VAL A 20 23.86 1.07 18.49
C VAL A 20 23.16 0.12 17.51
N TYR A 21 22.83 -1.10 17.95
CA TYR A 21 22.07 -2.06 17.16
C TYR A 21 20.72 -1.51 16.69
N LEU A 22 19.94 -0.89 17.58
CA LEU A 22 18.65 -0.29 17.25
C LEU A 22 18.79 0.82 16.21
N ILE A 23 19.85 1.64 16.27
CA ILE A 23 20.08 2.69 15.26
C ILE A 23 20.35 2.06 13.88
N PHE A 24 21.23 1.06 13.80
CA PHE A 24 21.51 0.36 12.54
C PHE A 24 20.27 -0.36 11.99
N TYR A 25 19.49 -1.02 12.84
CA TYR A 25 18.24 -1.65 12.45
C TYR A 25 17.24 -0.64 11.86
N ASN A 26 16.98 0.47 12.57
CA ASN A 26 16.05 1.49 12.09
C ASN A 26 16.56 2.17 10.80
N LEU A 27 17.88 2.38 10.67
CA LEU A 27 18.48 2.91 9.45
C LEU A 27 18.29 1.96 8.27
N PHE A 28 18.57 0.67 8.48
CA PHE A 28 18.40 -0.37 7.46
C PHE A 28 16.94 -0.43 6.98
N GLN A 29 16.00 -0.47 7.93
CA GLN A 29 14.57 -0.45 7.62
C GLN A 29 14.16 0.82 6.85
N CYS A 30 14.64 2.00 7.27
CA CYS A 30 14.38 3.26 6.57
C CYS A 30 14.85 3.20 5.11
N ILE A 31 16.09 2.75 4.88
CA ILE A 31 16.66 2.60 3.53
C ILE A 31 15.83 1.61 2.70
N GLY A 32 15.43 0.47 3.29
CA GLY A 32 14.60 -0.53 2.61
C GLY A 32 13.26 0.03 2.13
N PHE A 33 12.55 0.77 2.98
CA PHE A 33 11.27 1.38 2.60
C PHE A 33 11.43 2.55 1.62
N ILE A 34 12.50 3.34 1.75
CA ILE A 34 12.83 4.39 0.76
C ILE A 34 13.10 3.74 -0.60
N TYR A 35 13.90 2.67 -0.66
CA TYR A 35 14.18 1.94 -1.89
C TYR A 35 12.89 1.46 -2.57
N ILE A 36 11.98 0.83 -1.81
CA ILE A 36 10.68 0.41 -2.33
C ILE A 36 9.90 1.60 -2.87
N LEU A 37 9.78 2.67 -2.09
CA LEU A 37 9.00 3.84 -2.49
C LEU A 37 9.59 4.50 -3.75
N SER A 38 10.92 4.57 -3.87
CA SER A 38 11.62 5.07 -5.06
C SER A 38 11.36 4.20 -6.28
N VAL A 39 11.50 2.88 -6.18
CA VAL A 39 11.24 1.95 -7.30
C VAL A 39 9.78 2.04 -7.76
N MET A 40 8.84 2.09 -6.81
CA MET A 40 7.41 2.28 -7.08
C MET A 40 7.14 3.62 -7.78
N GLY A 41 7.75 4.70 -7.29
CA GLY A 41 7.62 6.04 -7.85
C GLY A 41 8.15 6.17 -9.28
N ILE A 42 9.34 5.61 -9.55
CA ILE A 42 9.93 5.59 -10.91
C ILE A 42 9.02 4.83 -11.88
N ARG A 43 8.49 3.69 -11.45
CA ARG A 43 7.58 2.87 -12.26
C ARG A 43 6.26 3.56 -12.55
N TYR A 44 5.73 4.29 -11.57
CA TYR A 44 4.52 5.10 -11.74
C TYR A 44 4.74 6.26 -12.72
N TYR A 45 5.86 6.98 -12.58
CA TYR A 45 6.20 8.08 -13.46
C TYR A 45 6.40 7.62 -14.92
N ARG A 46 7.07 6.49 -15.11
CA ARG A 46 7.27 5.89 -16.44
C ARG A 46 5.94 5.53 -17.11
N ASP A 47 5.01 4.91 -16.39
CA ASP A 47 3.70 4.52 -16.94
C ASP A 47 2.84 5.74 -17.30
N GLY A 48 2.90 6.80 -16.48
CA GLY A 48 2.26 8.07 -16.78
C GLY A 48 2.77 8.70 -18.08
N SER A 49 4.10 8.65 -18.29
CA SER A 49 4.71 9.17 -19.53
C SER A 49 4.31 8.38 -20.77
N GLU A 50 4.23 7.05 -20.67
CA GLU A 50 3.77 6.19 -21.77
C GLU A 50 2.30 6.45 -22.10
N LEU A 51 1.44 6.59 -21.09
CA LEU A 51 0.02 6.87 -21.28
C LEU A 51 -0.21 8.23 -21.97
N THR A 52 0.54 9.27 -21.58
CA THR A 52 0.49 10.57 -22.25
C THR A 52 0.90 10.45 -23.72
N LEU A 53 1.97 9.72 -24.02
CA LEU A 53 2.46 9.53 -25.39
C LEU A 53 1.46 8.76 -26.26
N TYR A 54 0.85 7.70 -25.73
CA TYR A 54 -0.24 6.98 -26.42
C TYR A 54 -1.45 7.86 -26.68
N SER A 55 -1.85 8.69 -25.70
CA SER A 55 -3.00 9.59 -25.86
C SER A 55 -2.75 10.68 -26.92
N LEU A 56 -1.53 11.21 -27.01
CA LEU A 56 -1.14 12.18 -28.03
C LEU A 56 -1.10 11.54 -29.42
N ASN A 57 -0.50 10.36 -29.56
CA ASN A 57 -0.48 9.61 -30.82
C ASN A 57 -1.90 9.20 -31.26
N ALA A 58 -2.78 8.85 -30.32
CA ALA A 58 -4.18 8.56 -30.62
C ALA A 58 -4.94 9.82 -31.06
N ALA A 59 -4.68 10.96 -30.44
CA ALA A 59 -5.25 12.25 -30.84
C ALA A 59 -4.78 12.68 -32.24
N GLU A 60 -3.50 12.55 -32.54
CA GLU A 60 -2.91 12.83 -33.87
C GLU A 60 -3.51 11.92 -34.95
N ASN A 61 -3.59 10.61 -34.69
CA ASN A 61 -4.20 9.65 -35.62
C ASN A 61 -5.71 9.90 -35.81
N SER A 62 -6.42 10.32 -34.77
CA SER A 62 -7.84 10.71 -34.90
C SER A 62 -8.03 12.02 -35.69
N GLY A 63 -7.09 12.97 -35.58
CA GLY A 63 -7.06 14.20 -36.36
C GLY A 63 -6.77 13.96 -37.84
N LEU A 64 -5.81 13.08 -38.15
CA LEU A 64 -5.50 12.64 -39.52
C LEU A 64 -6.65 11.86 -40.16
N LEU A 65 -7.38 11.05 -39.38
CA LEU A 65 -8.60 10.39 -39.84
C LEU A 65 -9.74 11.39 -40.12
N LYS A 66 -9.85 12.47 -39.35
CA LYS A 66 -10.85 13.54 -39.59
C LYS A 66 -10.54 14.36 -40.85
N GLN A 67 -9.26 14.52 -41.20
CA GLN A 67 -8.82 15.13 -42.46
C GLN A 67 -9.01 14.21 -43.68
N ARG A 68 -8.84 12.89 -43.54
CA ARG A 68 -9.14 11.94 -44.63
C ARG A 68 -10.63 11.76 -44.90
N CYS A 69 -11.51 12.04 -43.93
CA CYS A 69 -12.97 11.89 -44.08
C CYS A 69 -13.70 13.13 -44.62
N PHE A 70 -13.01 14.23 -44.92
CA PHE A 70 -13.60 15.35 -45.66
C PHE A 70 -12.89 15.55 -47.00
N PRO A 71 -13.35 14.90 -48.08
CA PRO A 71 -13.07 15.35 -49.43
C PRO A 71 -13.79 16.68 -49.67
N GLU A 72 -13.03 17.68 -50.09
CA GLU A 72 -13.48 18.97 -50.67
C GLU A 72 -14.17 18.74 -52.03
N ASP A 73 -15.29 17.99 -52.07
CA ASP A 73 -16.03 17.82 -53.33
C ASP A 73 -17.51 17.44 -53.18
N TYR A 74 -18.25 18.07 -52.25
CA TYR A 74 -19.71 17.94 -52.23
C TYR A 74 -20.41 19.28 -52.50
N ARG A 75 -20.19 19.80 -53.72
CA ARG A 75 -21.08 20.76 -54.37
C ARG A 75 -21.89 20.05 -55.46
N ARG A 76 -22.93 19.31 -55.08
CA ARG A 76 -24.25 19.34 -55.76
C ARG A 76 -25.24 18.34 -55.15
N ASP A 77 -26.48 18.77 -55.27
CA ASP A 77 -27.70 17.99 -55.29
C ASP A 77 -28.39 17.66 -53.96
N SER A 78 -29.52 18.34 -53.88
CA SER A 78 -30.50 18.39 -52.83
C SER A 78 -31.41 17.15 -52.88
N LYS A 79 -31.82 16.70 -51.68
CA LYS A 79 -33.07 15.95 -51.42
C LYS A 79 -33.18 14.53 -51.99
N GLN A 80 -32.31 13.58 -51.64
CA GLN A 80 -32.68 12.14 -51.73
C GLN A 80 -31.80 11.20 -50.86
N CYS A 81 -31.24 11.64 -49.72
CA CYS A 81 -30.43 10.74 -48.89
C CYS A 81 -30.56 11.01 -47.37
N SER A 82 -31.79 11.15 -46.87
CA SER A 82 -32.03 11.45 -45.44
C SER A 82 -32.34 10.22 -44.57
N ARG A 83 -32.39 8.99 -45.12
CA ARG A 83 -32.76 7.80 -44.33
C ARG A 83 -31.75 6.65 -44.31
N SER A 84 -30.81 6.59 -45.25
CA SER A 84 -29.80 5.51 -45.29
C SER A 84 -28.50 5.86 -44.53
N CYS A 85 -28.10 7.13 -44.49
CA CYS A 85 -26.86 7.55 -43.83
C CYS A 85 -26.89 7.41 -42.29
N ILE A 86 -28.08 7.39 -41.67
CA ILE A 86 -28.20 7.24 -40.21
C ILE A 86 -27.82 5.82 -39.78
N SER A 87 -28.18 4.78 -40.57
CA SER A 87 -27.92 3.38 -40.19
C SER A 87 -26.44 3.00 -40.30
N ILE A 88 -25.75 3.50 -41.33
CA ILE A 88 -24.31 3.23 -41.54
C ILE A 88 -23.45 4.07 -40.58
N ALA A 89 -23.84 5.31 -40.26
CA ALA A 89 -23.15 6.12 -39.27
C ALA A 89 -23.25 5.51 -37.86
N ILE A 90 -24.41 4.94 -37.49
CA ILE A 90 -24.60 4.29 -36.19
C ILE A 90 -23.82 2.97 -36.09
N HIS A 91 -23.74 2.18 -37.17
CA HIS A 91 -22.93 0.94 -37.19
C HIS A 91 -21.43 1.22 -37.10
N THR A 92 -20.96 2.28 -37.76
CA THR A 92 -19.54 2.66 -37.75
C THR A 92 -19.14 3.30 -36.40
N GLN A 93 -20.03 4.09 -35.77
CA GLN A 93 -19.83 4.54 -34.38
C GLN A 93 -19.87 3.39 -33.38
N SER A 94 -20.74 2.40 -33.58
CA SER A 94 -20.81 1.23 -32.69
C SER A 94 -19.57 0.34 -32.78
N CYS A 95 -18.97 0.18 -33.97
CA CYS A 95 -17.71 -0.57 -34.11
C CYS A 95 -16.50 0.20 -33.57
N ALA A 96 -16.46 1.53 -33.73
CA ALA A 96 -15.43 2.37 -33.13
C ALA A 96 -15.54 2.41 -31.58
N LEU A 97 -16.77 2.43 -31.04
CA LEU A 97 -17.04 2.32 -29.61
C LEU A 97 -16.78 0.90 -29.08
N ALA A 98 -17.04 -0.16 -29.88
CA ALA A 98 -16.74 -1.53 -29.49
C ALA A 98 -15.22 -1.82 -29.48
N ASN A 99 -14.45 -1.28 -30.43
CA ASN A 99 -12.98 -1.34 -30.38
C ASN A 99 -12.40 -0.45 -29.27
N ALA A 100 -13.04 0.67 -28.95
CA ALA A 100 -12.71 1.47 -27.76
C ALA A 100 -13.11 0.75 -26.45
N SER A 101 -14.09 -0.15 -26.48
CA SER A 101 -14.50 -0.96 -25.33
C SER A 101 -13.52 -2.09 -25.01
N HIS A 102 -12.79 -2.62 -26.00
CA HIS A 102 -11.63 -3.49 -25.74
C HIS A 102 -10.43 -2.74 -25.15
N HIS A 103 -10.38 -1.42 -25.31
CA HIS A 103 -9.36 -0.51 -24.76
C HIS A 103 -9.85 0.26 -23.53
N SER A 104 -10.93 -0.21 -22.88
CA SER A 104 -11.58 0.45 -21.74
C SER A 104 -10.93 0.17 -20.37
N THR A 105 -9.68 -0.30 -20.33
CA THR A 105 -8.84 -0.15 -19.13
C THR A 105 -8.06 1.15 -19.20
N LEU A 106 -8.76 2.27 -19.03
CA LEU A 106 -8.18 3.58 -18.72
C LEU A 106 -7.70 3.62 -17.25
N TRP A 107 -6.83 2.68 -16.88
CA TRP A 107 -6.07 2.66 -15.64
C TRP A 107 -4.60 2.54 -16.04
N PRO A 108 -3.64 3.10 -15.28
CA PRO A 108 -2.21 2.97 -15.56
C PRO A 108 -1.84 1.48 -15.47
N GLY A 109 -1.89 0.78 -16.60
CA GLY A 109 -2.42 -0.58 -16.62
C GLY A 109 -1.35 -1.64 -16.51
N ASN A 110 -0.18 -1.41 -17.10
CA ASN A 110 0.84 -2.45 -17.24
C ASN A 110 1.90 -2.34 -16.14
N SER A 111 2.38 -1.14 -15.83
CA SER A 111 3.38 -0.96 -14.77
C SER A 111 2.84 -1.33 -13.38
N ILE A 112 1.59 -0.96 -13.09
CA ILE A 112 0.93 -1.30 -11.81
C ILE A 112 0.74 -2.81 -11.66
N ARG A 113 0.39 -3.52 -12.73
CA ARG A 113 0.19 -4.99 -12.72
C ARG A 113 1.48 -5.76 -12.45
N HIS A 114 2.58 -5.36 -13.06
CA HIS A 114 3.89 -6.01 -12.89
C HIS A 114 4.71 -5.42 -11.73
N THR A 115 4.07 -4.63 -10.87
CA THR A 115 4.75 -4.03 -9.73
C THR A 115 5.19 -5.07 -8.71
N TYR A 116 4.31 -6.00 -8.38
CA TYR A 116 4.55 -7.01 -7.37
C TYR A 116 5.73 -7.93 -7.72
N GLU A 117 5.93 -8.26 -8.99
CA GLU A 117 7.03 -9.13 -9.44
C GLU A 117 8.42 -8.59 -9.06
N VAL A 118 8.59 -7.26 -9.05
CA VAL A 118 9.87 -6.63 -8.71
C VAL A 118 9.94 -6.22 -7.24
N VAL A 119 8.85 -5.69 -6.69
CA VAL A 119 8.82 -5.09 -5.35
C VAL A 119 8.39 -6.09 -4.27
N GLY A 120 7.72 -7.19 -4.66
CA GLY A 120 7.19 -8.20 -3.75
C GLY A 120 8.26 -8.87 -2.91
N ASN A 121 9.38 -9.29 -3.51
CA ASN A 121 10.49 -9.91 -2.78
C ASN A 121 11.16 -8.94 -1.78
N PRO A 122 11.56 -7.71 -2.18
CA PRO A 122 12.02 -6.70 -1.24
C PRO A 122 11.01 -6.41 -0.11
N MET A 123 9.72 -6.30 -0.43
CA MET A 123 8.66 -6.04 0.56
C MET A 123 8.52 -7.18 1.57
N LYS A 124 8.56 -8.44 1.11
CA LYS A 124 8.55 -9.62 1.98
C LYS A 124 9.74 -9.62 2.93
N PHE A 125 10.93 -9.33 2.41
CA PHE A 125 12.15 -9.31 3.22
C PHE A 125 12.09 -8.28 4.36
N ILE A 126 11.73 -7.02 4.06
CA ILE A 126 11.66 -5.98 5.09
C ILE A 126 10.50 -6.20 6.08
N GLN A 127 9.40 -6.81 5.64
CA GLN A 127 8.27 -7.17 6.52
C GLN A 127 8.63 -8.31 7.47
N ILE A 128 9.40 -9.31 7.04
CA ILE A 128 9.95 -10.33 7.94
C ILE A 128 10.84 -9.68 8.99
N LEU A 129 11.68 -8.72 8.59
CA LEU A 129 12.51 -7.98 9.55
C LEU A 129 11.68 -7.15 10.54
N GLN A 130 10.45 -6.73 10.23
CA GLN A 130 9.58 -6.06 11.20
C GLN A 130 9.11 -6.98 12.33
N ILE A 131 9.17 -8.31 12.17
CA ILE A 131 8.91 -9.24 13.28
C ILE A 131 9.92 -9.02 14.42
N LEU A 132 11.14 -8.57 14.10
CA LEU A 132 12.12 -8.21 15.12
C LEU A 132 11.63 -7.06 16.02
N GLU A 133 10.73 -6.18 15.56
CA GLU A 133 10.17 -5.12 16.41
C GLU A 133 9.32 -5.68 17.53
N ILE A 134 8.58 -6.76 17.26
CA ILE A 134 7.82 -7.48 18.28
C ILE A 134 8.80 -8.04 19.29
N MET A 135 9.89 -8.66 18.83
CA MET A 135 10.94 -9.20 19.70
C MET A 135 11.62 -8.10 20.54
N HIS A 136 11.88 -6.93 19.97
CA HIS A 136 12.47 -5.80 20.69
C HIS A 136 11.58 -5.30 21.83
N LEU A 137 10.26 -5.38 21.69
CA LEU A 137 9.32 -5.03 22.77
C LEU A 137 9.22 -6.14 23.81
N VAL A 138 9.24 -7.41 23.39
CA VAL A 138 9.18 -8.56 24.30
C VAL A 138 10.41 -8.65 25.19
N PHE A 139 11.60 -8.36 24.64
CA PHE A 139 12.87 -8.36 25.39
C PHE A 139 13.21 -7.00 26.03
N ASP A 140 12.26 -6.06 26.05
CA ASP A 140 12.40 -4.72 26.64
C ASP A 140 13.60 -3.91 26.10
N TYR A 141 13.94 -4.09 24.82
CA TYR A 141 14.89 -3.21 24.12
C TYR A 141 14.29 -1.83 23.87
N THR A 142 12.97 -1.76 23.68
CA THR A 142 12.21 -0.52 23.44
C THR A 142 10.93 -0.50 24.26
N ARG A 143 10.53 0.68 24.74
CA ARG A 143 9.28 0.85 25.49
C ARG A 143 8.07 0.93 24.56
N GLY A 144 7.11 0.03 24.75
CA GLY A 144 5.86 0.00 23.98
C GLY A 144 4.89 -1.06 24.50
N ASN A 145 3.72 -1.18 23.87
CA ASN A 145 2.79 -2.26 24.14
C ASN A 145 2.99 -3.38 23.09
N PRO A 146 3.53 -4.56 23.49
CA PRO A 146 3.81 -5.65 22.55
C PRO A 146 2.57 -6.11 21.78
N LEU A 147 1.39 -6.10 22.39
CA LEU A 147 0.14 -6.57 21.75
C LEU A 147 -0.27 -5.67 20.59
N ILE A 148 -0.20 -4.36 20.77
CA ILE A 148 -0.58 -3.41 19.71
C ILE A 148 0.39 -3.51 18.54
N THR A 149 1.69 -3.61 18.81
CA THR A 149 2.70 -3.78 17.75
C THR A 149 2.54 -5.13 17.04
N THR A 150 2.20 -6.19 17.78
CA THR A 150 1.92 -7.50 17.18
C THR A 150 0.71 -7.45 16.26
N LEU A 151 -0.37 -6.77 16.65
CA LEU A 151 -1.55 -6.61 15.79
C LEU A 151 -1.24 -5.77 14.54
N GLN A 152 -0.43 -4.70 14.67
CA GLN A 152 -0.02 -3.87 13.53
C GLN A 152 0.87 -4.63 12.55
N VAL A 153 1.99 -5.19 13.03
CA VAL A 153 2.97 -5.88 12.18
C VAL A 153 2.40 -7.21 11.71
N GLY A 154 1.73 -7.96 12.59
CA GLY A 154 1.09 -9.24 12.28
C GLY A 154 -0.05 -9.09 11.28
N GLY A 155 -0.87 -8.04 11.38
CA GLY A 155 -1.91 -7.76 10.38
C GLY A 155 -1.33 -7.54 8.98
N ARG A 156 -0.25 -6.77 8.86
CA ARG A 156 0.44 -6.56 7.57
C ARG A 156 1.09 -7.84 7.05
N ALA A 157 1.75 -8.60 7.92
CA ALA A 157 2.32 -9.89 7.55
C ALA A 157 1.24 -10.87 7.07
N PHE A 158 0.07 -10.89 7.74
CA PHE A 158 -1.06 -11.71 7.33
C PHE A 158 -1.54 -11.36 5.92
N ILE A 159 -1.74 -10.08 5.63
CA ILE A 159 -2.14 -9.63 4.29
C ILE A 159 -1.07 -9.95 3.25
N LEU A 160 0.21 -9.76 3.54
CA LEU A 160 1.27 -10.01 2.57
C LEU A 160 1.44 -11.49 2.23
N PHE A 161 1.54 -12.35 3.24
CA PHE A 161 1.87 -13.77 3.05
C PHE A 161 0.63 -14.63 2.77
N PHE A 162 -0.44 -14.45 3.54
CA PHE A 162 -1.62 -15.32 3.42
C PHE A 162 -2.60 -14.82 2.37
N MET A 163 -2.66 -13.52 2.09
CA MET A 163 -3.61 -12.97 1.11
C MET A 163 -2.98 -12.68 -0.25
N ILE A 164 -1.80 -12.04 -0.31
CA ILE A 164 -1.20 -11.63 -1.59
C ILE A 164 -0.30 -12.73 -2.18
N GLU A 165 0.59 -13.32 -1.39
CA GLU A 165 1.50 -14.39 -1.88
C GLU A 165 0.75 -15.70 -2.17
N ALA A 166 -0.23 -16.06 -1.33
CA ALA A 166 -0.98 -17.30 -1.50
C ALA A 166 -1.80 -17.38 -2.80
N GLU A 167 -2.15 -16.22 -3.38
CA GLU A 167 -2.96 -16.14 -4.59
C GLU A 167 -2.32 -15.23 -5.67
N PRO A 168 -1.67 -15.80 -6.70
CA PRO A 168 -1.02 -15.05 -7.77
C PRO A 168 -1.96 -14.09 -8.51
N ARG A 169 -3.26 -14.43 -8.61
CA ARG A 169 -4.28 -13.58 -9.27
C ARG A 169 -4.42 -12.21 -8.59
N MET A 170 -4.09 -12.10 -7.30
CA MET A 170 -4.16 -10.84 -6.56
C MET A 170 -2.99 -9.91 -6.84
N GLN A 171 -1.83 -10.44 -7.19
CA GLN A 171 -0.59 -9.68 -7.37
C GLN A 171 -0.69 -8.66 -8.51
N THR A 172 -1.55 -8.93 -9.50
CA THR A 172 -1.80 -8.04 -10.64
C THR A 172 -2.82 -6.94 -10.34
N LYS A 173 -3.50 -6.97 -9.20
CA LYS A 173 -4.56 -6.01 -8.88
C LYS A 173 -3.96 -4.68 -8.42
N PRO A 174 -4.52 -3.53 -8.86
CA PRO A 174 -3.99 -2.21 -8.50
C PRO A 174 -4.04 -1.92 -7.00
N VAL A 175 -4.94 -2.59 -6.25
CA VAL A 175 -5.01 -2.46 -4.78
C VAL A 175 -3.68 -2.81 -4.10
N VAL A 176 -2.92 -3.78 -4.64
CA VAL A 176 -1.62 -4.20 -4.10
C VAL A 176 -0.57 -3.10 -4.25
N PHE A 177 -0.64 -2.33 -5.34
CA PHE A 177 0.23 -1.18 -5.55
C PHE A 177 -0.03 -0.08 -4.52
N TYR A 178 -1.30 0.29 -4.32
CA TYR A 178 -1.66 1.37 -3.40
C TYR A 178 -1.36 1.01 -1.95
N ILE A 179 -1.64 -0.22 -1.51
CA ILE A 179 -1.33 -0.63 -0.13
C ILE A 179 0.17 -0.62 0.16
N PHE A 180 1.02 -1.00 -0.81
CA PHE A 180 2.47 -0.94 -0.66
C PHE A 180 2.98 0.49 -0.52
N ILE A 181 2.39 1.45 -1.24
CA ILE A 181 2.69 2.88 -1.06
C ILE A 181 2.28 3.35 0.33
N VAL A 182 1.05 3.05 0.76
CA VAL A 182 0.55 3.47 2.07
C VAL A 182 1.44 2.93 3.18
N TRP A 183 1.76 1.64 3.16
CA TRP A 183 2.67 1.03 4.11
C TRP A 183 4.05 1.71 4.07
N SER A 184 4.63 1.89 2.88
CA SER A 184 5.96 2.50 2.75
C SER A 184 6.01 3.93 3.29
N VAL A 185 5.00 4.77 3.03
CA VAL A 185 4.96 6.16 3.51
C VAL A 185 4.87 6.22 5.03
N VAL A 186 4.06 5.37 5.68
CA VAL A 186 4.01 5.30 7.16
C VAL A 186 5.39 4.98 7.72
N GLU A 187 6.07 4.02 7.11
CA GLU A 187 7.35 3.48 7.58
C GLU A 187 8.51 4.45 7.39
N VAL A 188 8.59 5.12 6.25
CA VAL A 188 9.61 6.16 5.95
C VAL A 188 9.59 7.30 6.96
N ILE A 189 8.45 7.58 7.60
CA ILE A 189 8.34 8.60 8.65
C ILE A 189 8.64 8.03 10.03
N ARG A 190 8.27 6.77 10.26
CA ARG A 190 8.40 6.11 11.56
C ARG A 190 9.86 5.86 11.93
N TYR A 191 10.66 5.30 11.02
CA TYR A 191 12.04 4.93 11.35
C TYR A 191 12.97 6.12 11.64
N PRO A 192 12.93 7.23 10.89
CA PRO A 192 13.67 8.44 11.25
C PRO A 192 13.27 8.99 12.63
N TYR A 193 11.98 8.90 12.99
CA TYR A 193 11.52 9.32 14.31
C TYR A 193 12.10 8.42 15.42
N TYR A 194 12.16 7.10 15.22
CA TYR A 194 12.78 6.19 16.18
C TYR A 194 14.29 6.43 16.31
N MET A 195 15.01 6.65 15.21
CA MET A 195 16.44 6.96 15.24
C MET A 195 16.75 8.26 16.00
N THR A 196 16.04 9.34 15.67
CA THR A 196 16.24 10.66 16.31
C THR A 196 15.90 10.61 17.80
N ASN A 197 14.87 9.86 18.18
CA ASN A 197 14.52 9.65 19.58
C ASN A 197 15.59 8.82 20.33
N LEU A 198 16.20 7.82 19.70
CA LEU A 198 17.34 7.07 20.29
C LEU A 198 18.57 7.97 20.48
N LEU A 199 18.85 8.83 19.52
CA LEU A 199 19.94 9.82 19.59
C LEU A 199 19.65 10.99 20.55
N ASN A 200 18.47 11.02 21.19
CA ASN A 200 17.98 12.14 22.00
C ASN A 200 17.89 13.49 21.26
N VAL A 201 17.89 13.48 19.93
CA VAL A 201 17.69 14.66 19.09
C VAL A 201 16.20 14.84 18.85
N LYS A 202 15.59 15.86 19.46
CA LYS A 202 14.15 16.11 19.36
C LYS A 202 13.85 17.07 18.21
N ILE A 203 13.45 16.53 17.07
CA ILE A 203 12.96 17.31 15.94
C ILE A 203 11.45 17.48 16.07
N SER A 204 10.99 18.72 16.31
CA SER A 204 9.57 19.04 16.51
C SER A 204 8.72 18.70 15.28
N ALA A 205 9.21 19.01 14.07
CA ALA A 205 8.51 18.72 12.82
C ALA A 205 8.29 17.21 12.60
N LEU A 206 9.34 16.40 12.81
CA LEU A 206 9.26 14.94 12.65
C LEU A 206 8.36 14.30 13.70
N THR A 207 8.41 14.81 14.93
CA THR A 207 7.50 14.39 16.00
C THR A 207 6.06 14.68 15.61
N TRP A 208 5.76 15.92 15.20
CA TRP A 208 4.42 16.30 14.77
C TRP A 208 3.93 15.44 13.59
N LEU A 209 4.78 15.24 12.58
CA LEU A 209 4.46 14.44 11.39
C LEU A 209 4.08 13.01 11.78
N ARG A 210 4.89 12.34 12.60
CA ARG A 210 4.61 10.99 13.09
C ARG A 210 3.26 10.89 13.81
N TYR A 211 2.92 11.86 14.64
CA TYR A 211 1.68 11.85 15.44
C TYR A 211 0.47 12.43 14.69
N THR A 212 0.63 12.85 13.43
CA THR A 212 -0.46 13.45 12.63
C THR A 212 -0.75 12.63 11.37
N ILE A 213 0.28 12.10 10.70
CA ILE A 213 0.10 11.44 9.39
C ILE A 213 -0.67 10.11 9.46
N TRP A 214 -0.69 9.45 10.63
CA TRP A 214 -1.46 8.22 10.80
C TRP A 214 -2.97 8.43 10.63
N MET A 215 -3.49 9.65 10.83
CA MET A 215 -4.93 9.94 10.76
C MET A 215 -5.55 9.63 9.38
N PRO A 216 -4.97 10.06 8.24
CA PRO A 216 -5.44 9.64 6.93
C PRO A 216 -4.92 8.25 6.50
N LEU A 217 -3.69 7.89 6.87
CA LEU A 217 -3.04 6.68 6.33
C LEU A 217 -3.59 5.38 6.95
N TYR A 218 -4.02 5.39 8.22
CA TYR A 218 -4.55 4.18 8.87
C TYR A 218 -5.91 3.78 8.29
N PRO A 219 -6.92 4.67 8.20
CA PRO A 219 -8.18 4.34 7.55
C PRO A 219 -7.98 3.85 6.10
N LEU A 220 -7.08 4.51 5.36
CA LEU A 220 -6.75 4.13 4.00
C LEU A 220 -6.12 2.72 3.93
N GLY A 221 -5.20 2.40 4.85
CA GLY A 221 -4.62 1.06 4.99
C GLY A 221 -5.68 0.00 5.27
N PHE A 222 -6.53 0.21 6.27
CA PHE A 222 -7.62 -0.71 6.61
C PHE A 222 -8.60 -0.93 5.44
N VAL A 223 -8.93 0.12 4.68
CA VAL A 223 -9.79 0.01 3.50
C VAL A 223 -9.13 -0.87 2.43
N PHE A 224 -7.85 -0.66 2.12
CA PHE A 224 -7.15 -1.48 1.14
C PHE A 224 -6.97 -2.93 1.60
N GLU A 225 -6.65 -3.16 2.86
CA GLU A 225 -6.57 -4.50 3.46
C GLU A 225 -7.92 -5.21 3.39
N GLY A 226 -9.01 -4.51 3.74
CA GLY A 226 -10.37 -5.03 3.64
C GLY A 226 -10.77 -5.36 2.20
N ILE A 227 -10.43 -4.52 1.22
CA ILE A 227 -10.67 -4.80 -0.20
C ILE A 227 -9.89 -6.04 -0.66
N ILE A 228 -8.63 -6.19 -0.25
CA ILE A 228 -7.83 -7.38 -0.59
C ILE A 228 -8.48 -8.65 -0.06
N VAL A 229 -8.90 -8.66 1.21
CA VAL A 229 -9.58 -9.80 1.84
C VAL A 229 -10.91 -10.08 1.13
N LEU A 230 -11.73 -9.06 0.89
CA LEU A 230 -13.01 -9.19 0.19
C LEU A 230 -12.88 -9.80 -1.20
N ARG A 231 -11.86 -9.38 -1.96
CA ARG A 231 -11.59 -9.90 -3.30
C ARG A 231 -11.07 -11.34 -3.28
N ASN A 232 -10.44 -11.75 -2.17
CA ASN A 232 -9.88 -13.08 -1.99
C ASN A 232 -10.88 -14.15 -1.58
N ILE A 233 -11.97 -13.78 -0.89
CA ILE A 233 -13.02 -14.73 -0.48
C ILE A 233 -13.46 -15.66 -1.62
N PRO A 234 -13.89 -15.18 -2.82
CA PRO A 234 -14.30 -16.07 -3.89
C PRO A 234 -13.15 -16.93 -4.44
N TYR A 235 -11.91 -16.43 -4.43
CA TYR A 235 -10.75 -17.22 -4.87
C TYR A 235 -10.45 -18.38 -3.91
N PHE A 236 -10.62 -18.18 -2.61
CA PHE A 236 -10.46 -19.23 -1.61
C PHE A 236 -11.64 -20.20 -1.56
N GLU A 237 -12.83 -19.78 -1.96
CA GLU A 237 -13.98 -20.68 -2.18
C GLU A 237 -13.78 -21.58 -3.41
N GLU A 238 -13.19 -21.05 -4.49
CA GLU A 238 -12.88 -21.83 -5.71
C GLU A 238 -11.72 -22.83 -5.51
N THR A 239 -10.70 -22.44 -4.73
CA THR A 239 -9.46 -23.21 -4.61
C THR A 239 -9.39 -24.10 -3.39
N GLU A 240 -10.31 -23.92 -2.43
CA GLU A 240 -10.35 -24.61 -1.12
C GLU A 240 -8.99 -24.59 -0.36
N LYS A 241 -8.11 -23.64 -0.71
CA LYS A 241 -6.80 -23.49 -0.05
C LYS A 241 -7.00 -23.16 1.43
N PHE A 242 -6.30 -23.90 2.28
CA PHE A 242 -6.34 -23.81 3.75
C PHE A 242 -7.66 -24.25 4.41
N THR A 243 -8.54 -24.92 3.67
CA THR A 243 -9.70 -25.60 4.24
C THR A 243 -9.31 -27.02 4.67
N ILE A 244 -9.76 -27.43 5.86
CA ILE A 244 -9.57 -28.80 6.35
C ILE A 244 -10.95 -29.39 6.60
N ASP A 245 -11.38 -30.26 5.68
CA ASP A 245 -12.62 -31.01 5.80
C ASP A 245 -12.34 -32.39 6.41
N LEU A 246 -13.09 -32.74 7.45
CA LEU A 246 -13.04 -34.06 8.07
C LEU A 246 -14.40 -34.76 7.90
N PRO A 247 -14.43 -36.08 7.65
CA PRO A 247 -15.66 -36.81 7.31
C PRO A 247 -16.58 -37.09 8.50
N ASN A 248 -16.19 -36.74 9.74
CA ASN A 248 -16.96 -37.03 10.95
C ASN A 248 -17.69 -35.78 11.47
N SER A 249 -18.98 -35.89 11.77
CA SER A 249 -19.82 -34.76 12.22
C SER A 249 -19.45 -34.19 13.60
N TRP A 250 -18.60 -34.89 14.35
CA TRP A 250 -18.10 -34.48 15.67
C TRP A 250 -16.70 -33.84 15.61
N ASN A 251 -16.09 -33.73 14.43
CA ASN A 251 -14.81 -33.05 14.26
C ASN A 251 -15.00 -31.61 13.76
N PHE A 252 -14.24 -30.68 14.32
CA PHE A 252 -14.21 -29.29 13.87
C PHE A 252 -13.61 -29.22 12.45
N ALA A 253 -14.44 -29.01 11.44
CA ALA A 253 -14.00 -28.67 10.08
C ALA A 253 -13.65 -27.17 10.03
N PHE A 254 -12.44 -26.85 9.57
CA PHE A 254 -11.99 -25.46 9.47
C PHE A 254 -12.20 -24.95 8.04
N TYR A 255 -13.20 -24.09 7.87
CA TYR A 255 -13.51 -23.47 6.58
C TYR A 255 -12.91 -22.06 6.50
N PHE A 256 -11.85 -21.93 5.70
CA PHE A 256 -11.05 -20.71 5.62
C PHE A 256 -11.82 -19.46 5.13
N PRO A 257 -12.72 -19.53 4.14
CA PRO A 257 -13.50 -18.37 3.73
C PRO A 257 -14.43 -17.82 4.83
N THR A 258 -14.98 -18.69 5.69
CA THR A 258 -15.76 -18.23 6.87
C THR A 258 -14.86 -17.51 7.86
N PHE A 259 -13.65 -18.01 8.10
CA PHE A 259 -12.66 -17.30 8.91
C PHE A 259 -12.33 -15.91 8.33
N LEU A 260 -12.15 -15.78 7.02
CA LEU A 260 -11.90 -14.49 6.37
C LEU A 260 -13.07 -13.50 6.49
N ARG A 261 -14.32 -13.98 6.41
CA ARG A 261 -15.51 -13.14 6.64
C ARG A 261 -15.56 -12.60 8.07
N ILE A 262 -15.23 -13.44 9.06
CA ILE A 262 -15.13 -13.03 10.47
C ILE A 262 -13.97 -12.06 10.66
N TYR A 263 -12.80 -12.34 10.06
CA TYR A 263 -11.64 -11.47 10.09
C TYR A 263 -11.97 -10.08 9.54
N LEU A 264 -12.68 -9.99 8.41
CA LEU A 264 -13.10 -8.72 7.82
C LEU A 264 -14.02 -7.93 8.76
N LEU A 265 -14.99 -8.60 9.40
CA LEU A 265 -15.90 -7.96 10.34
C LEU A 265 -15.16 -7.44 11.57
N MET A 266 -14.20 -8.22 12.08
CA MET A 266 -13.32 -7.82 13.18
C MET A 266 -12.36 -6.69 12.79
N LEU A 267 -11.86 -6.68 11.55
CA LEU A 267 -10.97 -5.64 11.04
C LEU A 267 -11.70 -4.29 10.92
N CYS A 268 -12.89 -4.30 10.29
CA CYS A 268 -13.66 -3.10 9.99
C CYS A 268 -14.15 -2.37 11.24
N PHE A 269 -14.68 -3.09 12.23
CA PHE A 269 -15.31 -2.46 13.40
C PHE A 269 -14.37 -2.41 14.62
N PRO A 270 -14.12 -3.50 15.37
CA PRO A 270 -13.32 -3.42 16.59
C PRO A 270 -11.85 -3.12 16.31
N GLY A 271 -11.27 -3.67 15.25
CA GLY A 271 -9.87 -3.46 14.88
C GLY A 271 -9.56 -2.00 14.58
N MET A 272 -10.32 -1.39 13.67
CA MET A 272 -10.18 0.02 13.32
C MET A 272 -10.41 0.92 14.54
N PHE A 273 -11.50 0.72 15.28
CA PHE A 273 -11.83 1.56 16.44
C PHE A 273 -10.76 1.50 17.54
N ALA A 274 -10.32 0.29 17.92
CA ALA A 274 -9.29 0.10 18.94
C ALA A 274 -7.96 0.77 18.54
N MET A 275 -7.54 0.59 17.27
CA MET A 275 -6.30 1.15 16.78
C MET A 275 -6.33 2.67 16.72
N MET A 276 -7.43 3.25 16.21
CA MET A 276 -7.61 4.69 16.14
C MET A 276 -7.63 5.32 17.53
N THR A 277 -8.31 4.70 18.49
CA THR A 277 -8.37 5.16 19.89
C THR A 277 -7.01 5.13 20.57
N HIS A 278 -6.26 4.05 20.37
CA HIS A 278 -4.91 3.91 20.90
C HIS A 278 -3.96 4.97 20.31
N MET A 279 -3.99 5.20 19.00
CA MET A 279 -3.14 6.18 18.33
C MET A 279 -3.50 7.62 18.71
N ASN A 280 -4.79 7.90 18.88
CA ASN A 280 -5.24 9.20 19.39
C ASN A 280 -4.75 9.43 20.82
N SER A 281 -4.84 8.41 21.68
CA SER A 281 -4.30 8.45 23.04
C SER A 281 -2.79 8.68 23.06
N ALA A 282 -2.05 8.03 22.16
CA ALA A 282 -0.60 8.22 22.01
C ALA A 282 -0.26 9.65 21.58
N ARG A 283 -1.07 10.24 20.69
CA ARG A 283 -0.96 11.65 20.26
C ARG A 283 -1.21 12.59 21.43
N TYR A 284 -2.30 12.44 22.17
CA TYR A 284 -2.59 13.30 23.34
C TYR A 284 -1.48 13.26 24.39
N LYS A 285 -0.92 12.08 24.68
CA LYS A 285 0.18 11.93 25.64
C LYS A 285 1.46 12.69 25.23
N LYS A 286 1.69 12.89 23.92
CA LYS A 286 2.93 13.45 23.37
C LYS A 286 2.80 14.90 22.93
N LEU A 287 1.72 15.25 22.23
CA LEU A 287 1.44 16.59 21.72
C LEU A 287 0.47 17.39 22.61
N GLY A 288 -0.36 16.73 23.42
CA GLY A 288 -1.38 17.38 24.25
C GLY A 288 -0.84 18.12 25.49
N LYS A 289 0.48 18.08 25.74
CA LYS A 289 1.12 18.88 26.80
C LYS A 289 1.33 20.32 26.31
N ILE A 290 0.25 21.03 26.01
CA ILE A 290 0.31 22.50 25.97
C ILE A 290 0.44 22.92 27.43
N LYS A 291 1.66 23.21 27.87
CA LYS A 291 1.86 23.95 29.13
C LYS A 291 1.28 25.35 28.89
N ILE A 292 0.02 25.56 29.27
CA ILE A 292 -0.50 26.90 29.47
C ILE A 292 0.34 27.46 30.62
N LYS A 293 1.32 28.30 30.28
CA LYS A 293 2.07 29.08 31.26
C LYS A 293 1.06 30.08 31.80
N LYS A 294 0.51 29.80 32.98
CA LYS A 294 -0.26 30.77 33.78
C LYS A 294 0.66 31.90 34.20
#